data_AF-A0A091BLB8-F1
#
_entry.id   AF-A0A091BLB8-F1
#
_cell.length_a   1.000
_cell.length_b   1.000
_cell.length_c   1.000
_cell.angle_alpha   90.00
_cell.angle_beta   90.00
_cell.angle_gamma   90.00
#
_symmetry.space_group_name_H-M   'P 1'
#
loop_
_entity.id
_entity.type
_entity.pdbx_description
1 polymer ?
#
loop_
_entity_poly.entity_id
_entity_poly.type
_entity_poly.pdbx_seq_one_letter_code
_entity_poly.pdbx_strand_id
1 'polypeptide(L)'
;MPNPDLSCLGALAVELSPGAVAGRTALSPDEAGALAALVARDLDKLVPGAAALDLGLVAALFDPVELLRPGYPLHAELERLVARAPGAAGGRVIGFGAGAEGLPPPLRPAPEHAEGPLRLLPLLVRGEPSAVAEVGERMEQVLLDTGMAGADTALLAQDGFGAAVEHARLLTLNDLAAMMAMQYDHAGLGPLWPLVEAALLAPDSEQWLDAPPEPLARYAGGEVRMAMLDADAWSEGGFAPAGADAAALGRAFERFQMRQRQFAAVLGAHGIPVTFDHCPAGQDPRAVLSA
;
A
#
# COMPACT_ATOMS: atom_id res chain seq x y z
N MET A 1 -26.40 -4.83 7.25
CA MET A 1 -25.30 -4.82 8.24
C MET A 1 -24.03 -5.14 7.47
N PRO A 2 -22.93 -4.40 7.65
CA PRO A 2 -21.65 -4.82 7.07
C PRO A 2 -21.36 -6.25 7.53
N ASN A 3 -20.79 -7.04 6.62
CA ASN A 3 -20.38 -8.41 6.93
C ASN A 3 -19.28 -8.30 8.02
N PRO A 4 -19.35 -9.03 9.14
CA PRO A 4 -18.32 -8.92 10.16
C PRO A 4 -16.96 -9.35 9.59
N ASP A 5 -15.93 -8.54 9.88
CA ASP A 5 -14.58 -8.82 9.42
C ASP A 5 -14.06 -10.12 10.05
N LEU A 6 -13.56 -11.02 9.20
CA LEU A 6 -13.02 -12.31 9.63
C LEU A 6 -11.50 -12.23 9.85
N SER A 7 -10.87 -11.11 9.50
CA SER A 7 -9.44 -10.90 9.66
C SER A 7 -9.07 -9.45 9.93
N CYS A 8 -7.91 -9.25 10.56
CA CYS A 8 -7.20 -7.97 10.61
C CYS A 8 -5.95 -8.06 9.74
N LEU A 9 -5.75 -7.05 8.90
CA LEU A 9 -4.71 -7.01 7.88
C LEU A 9 -3.51 -6.20 8.38
N GLY A 10 -2.31 -6.69 8.11
CA GLY A 10 -1.08 -5.99 8.49
C GLY A 10 0.12 -6.38 7.66
N ALA A 11 1.29 -5.95 8.11
CA ALA A 11 2.57 -6.34 7.52
C ALA A 11 3.67 -6.42 8.59
N LEU A 12 4.68 -7.25 8.33
CA LEU A 12 6.01 -7.04 8.90
C LEU A 12 6.78 -6.15 7.93
N ALA A 13 7.00 -4.90 8.33
CA ALA A 13 7.88 -3.97 7.64
C ALA A 13 9.34 -4.24 8.01
N VAL A 14 10.20 -4.25 7.00
CA VAL A 14 11.65 -4.44 7.10
C VAL A 14 12.29 -3.27 6.36
N GLU A 15 12.97 -2.40 7.10
CA GLU A 15 13.75 -1.29 6.57
C GLU A 15 15.19 -1.74 6.38
N LEU A 16 15.64 -1.73 5.12
CA LEU A 16 17.00 -2.08 4.74
C LEU A 16 17.95 -0.93 5.04
N SER A 17 19.18 -1.25 5.44
CA SER A 17 20.23 -0.24 5.60
C SER A 17 20.48 0.54 4.29
N PRO A 18 20.84 1.83 4.34
CA PRO A 18 21.13 2.63 3.16
C PRO A 18 22.11 1.93 2.20
N GLY A 19 21.67 1.74 0.95
CA GLY A 19 22.45 1.08 -0.10
C GLY A 19 22.49 -0.45 -0.02
N ALA A 20 21.84 -1.07 0.96
CA ALA A 20 21.67 -2.51 0.99
C ALA A 20 20.68 -2.96 -0.08
N VAL A 21 20.95 -4.14 -0.65
CA VAL A 21 20.09 -4.81 -1.63
C VAL A 21 19.86 -6.23 -1.13
N ALA A 22 18.62 -6.70 -1.18
CA ALA A 22 18.31 -8.06 -0.78
C ALA A 22 18.88 -9.09 -1.76
N GLY A 23 19.51 -10.13 -1.23
CA GLY A 23 20.04 -11.24 -2.02
C GLY A 23 18.95 -12.12 -2.66
N ARG A 24 17.73 -12.11 -2.10
CA ARG A 24 16.55 -12.76 -2.69
C ARG A 24 15.26 -12.06 -2.28
N THR A 25 14.20 -12.27 -3.05
CA THR A 25 12.89 -11.62 -2.87
C THR A 25 11.87 -12.44 -2.09
N ALA A 26 12.12 -13.74 -1.88
CA ALA A 26 11.25 -14.63 -1.12
C ALA A 26 12.06 -15.71 -0.38
N LEU A 27 11.60 -16.10 0.80
CA LEU A 27 12.18 -17.18 1.59
C LEU A 27 11.65 -18.54 1.15
N SER A 28 12.36 -19.62 1.49
CA SER A 28 11.85 -20.98 1.31
C SER A 28 10.66 -21.28 2.24
N PRO A 29 9.88 -22.34 2.02
CA PRO A 29 8.75 -22.68 2.88
C PRO A 29 9.13 -22.91 4.35
N ASP A 30 10.26 -23.56 4.61
CA ASP A 30 10.74 -23.83 5.97
C ASP A 30 11.13 -22.53 6.69
N GLU A 31 11.85 -21.64 6.00
CA GLU A 31 12.24 -20.33 6.52
C GLU A 31 11.02 -19.42 6.73
N ALA A 32 10.03 -19.49 5.84
CA ALA A 32 8.78 -18.75 5.99
C ALA A 32 8.00 -19.21 7.23
N GLY A 33 7.94 -20.52 7.49
CA GLY A 33 7.34 -21.08 8.70
C GLY A 33 8.06 -20.64 9.97
N ALA A 34 9.40 -20.65 9.95
CA ALA A 34 10.20 -20.17 11.07
C ALA A 34 10.00 -18.66 11.34
N LEU A 35 9.97 -17.84 10.29
CA LEU A 35 9.70 -16.41 10.41
C LEU A 35 8.30 -16.15 10.95
N ALA A 36 7.29 -16.85 10.44
CA ALA A 36 5.91 -16.72 10.90
C ALA A 36 5.77 -17.07 12.38
N ALA A 37 6.49 -18.08 12.88
CA ALA A 37 6.50 -18.44 14.30
C ALA A 37 7.10 -17.34 15.19
N LEU A 38 8.17 -16.68 14.74
CA LEU A 38 8.76 -15.55 15.46
C LEU A 38 7.83 -14.33 15.46
N VAL A 39 7.24 -14.01 14.30
CA VAL A 39 6.24 -12.95 14.16
C VAL A 39 5.02 -13.20 15.06
N ALA A 40 4.51 -14.43 15.10
CA ALA A 40 3.37 -14.77 15.96
C ALA A 40 3.70 -14.59 17.45
N ARG A 41 4.90 -14.98 17.86
CA ARG A 41 5.37 -14.80 19.24
C ARG A 41 5.57 -13.33 19.59
N ASP A 42 6.06 -12.51 18.67
CA ASP A 42 6.21 -11.08 18.91
C ASP A 42 4.84 -10.40 18.98
N LEU A 43 3.92 -10.77 18.09
CA LEU A 43 2.56 -10.27 18.09
C LEU A 43 1.81 -10.65 19.37
N ASP A 44 1.96 -11.87 19.91
CA ASP A 44 1.33 -12.29 21.17
C ASP A 44 1.81 -11.47 22.38
N LYS A 45 3.08 -11.05 22.39
CA LYS A 45 3.62 -10.15 23.43
C LYS A 45 3.04 -8.74 23.33
N LEU A 46 2.88 -8.22 22.11
CA LEU A 46 2.41 -6.87 21.85
C LEU A 46 0.87 -6.78 21.98
N VAL A 47 0.17 -7.81 21.52
CA VAL A 47 -1.29 -7.88 21.40
C VAL A 47 -1.77 -9.19 22.02
N PRO A 48 -1.96 -9.24 23.35
CA PRO A 48 -2.46 -10.43 24.02
C PRO A 48 -3.79 -10.90 23.43
N GLY A 49 -3.90 -12.20 23.17
CA GLY A 49 -5.06 -12.82 22.52
C GLY A 49 -4.86 -13.13 21.04
N ALA A 50 -3.86 -12.53 20.39
CA ALA A 50 -3.52 -12.84 18.99
C ALA A 50 -3.14 -14.31 18.80
N ALA A 51 -2.50 -14.97 19.79
CA ALA A 51 -2.16 -16.38 19.71
C ALA A 51 -3.36 -17.35 19.65
N ALA A 52 -4.57 -16.88 19.96
CA ALA A 52 -5.80 -17.67 19.80
C ALA A 52 -6.37 -17.62 18.37
N LEU A 53 -5.86 -16.71 17.53
CA LEU A 53 -6.26 -16.52 16.15
C LEU A 53 -5.25 -17.18 15.20
N ASP A 54 -5.71 -17.52 13.99
CA ASP A 54 -4.81 -17.98 12.94
C ASP A 54 -3.98 -16.81 12.40
N LEU A 55 -2.66 -16.96 12.34
CA LEU A 55 -1.74 -16.03 11.71
C LEU A 55 -1.26 -16.57 10.35
N GLY A 56 -1.41 -15.76 9.31
CA GLY A 56 -0.79 -15.99 8.01
C GLY A 56 0.27 -14.94 7.72
N LEU A 57 1.40 -15.36 7.13
CA LEU A 57 2.49 -14.47 6.69
C LEU A 57 2.99 -14.91 5.31
N VAL A 58 3.13 -13.98 4.37
CA VAL A 58 3.88 -14.21 3.13
C VAL A 58 5.32 -13.74 3.32
N ALA A 59 6.27 -14.66 3.26
CA ALA A 59 7.69 -14.38 3.45
C ALA A 59 8.36 -13.93 2.13
N ALA A 60 7.89 -12.82 1.58
CA ALA A 60 8.45 -12.18 0.40
C ALA A 60 8.45 -10.65 0.54
N LEU A 61 9.37 -9.99 -0.18
CA LEU A 61 9.59 -8.55 -0.11
C LEU A 61 8.73 -7.82 -1.14
N PHE A 62 7.67 -7.17 -0.66
CA PHE A 62 6.80 -6.31 -1.46
C PHE A 62 7.08 -4.83 -1.19
N ASP A 63 6.77 -3.99 -2.17
CA ASP A 63 6.71 -2.55 -2.01
C ASP A 63 5.39 -2.11 -1.33
N PRO A 64 5.38 -1.01 -0.55
CA PRO A 64 4.15 -0.43 -0.01
C PRO A 64 2.99 -0.26 -1.00
N VAL A 65 3.27 0.13 -2.25
CA VAL A 65 2.21 0.32 -3.26
C VAL A 65 1.50 -0.98 -3.65
N GLU A 66 2.17 -2.13 -3.49
CA GLU A 66 1.58 -3.44 -3.78
C GLU A 66 0.59 -3.88 -2.69
N LEU A 67 0.84 -3.52 -1.43
CA LEU A 67 -0.05 -3.79 -0.30
C LEU A 67 -1.23 -2.82 -0.28
N LEU A 68 -0.98 -1.56 -0.63
CA LEU A 68 -2.00 -0.51 -0.67
C LEU A 68 -2.63 -0.42 -2.07
N ARG A 69 -3.20 -1.54 -2.55
CA ARG A 69 -4.05 -1.55 -3.74
C ARG A 69 -5.52 -1.68 -3.34
N PRO A 70 -6.47 -1.03 -4.04
CA PRO A 70 -7.90 -1.13 -3.73
C PRO A 70 -8.37 -2.59 -3.61
N GLY A 71 -9.11 -2.88 -2.53
CA GLY A 71 -9.57 -4.23 -2.21
C GLY A 71 -8.52 -5.18 -1.63
N TYR A 72 -7.30 -4.70 -1.36
CA TYR A 72 -6.21 -5.44 -0.71
C TYR A 72 -5.98 -6.85 -1.29
N PRO A 73 -5.72 -6.98 -2.61
CA PRO A 73 -5.70 -8.28 -3.29
C PRO A 73 -4.68 -9.28 -2.73
N LEU A 74 -3.53 -8.80 -2.24
CA LEU A 74 -2.52 -9.64 -1.57
C LEU A 74 -3.09 -10.28 -0.31
N HIS A 75 -3.72 -9.48 0.57
CA HIS A 75 -4.32 -9.95 1.80
C HIS A 75 -5.56 -10.81 1.55
N ALA A 76 -6.38 -10.48 0.54
CA ALA A 76 -7.52 -11.29 0.15
C ALA A 76 -7.10 -12.71 -0.29
N GLU A 77 -6.02 -12.82 -1.07
CA GLU A 77 -5.46 -14.13 -1.44
C GLU A 77 -4.87 -14.85 -0.23
N LEU A 78 -4.12 -14.14 0.62
CA LEU A 78 -3.57 -14.70 1.86
C LEU A 78 -4.68 -15.26 2.76
N GLU A 79 -5.77 -14.52 2.93
CA GLU A 79 -6.92 -14.93 3.74
C GLU A 79 -7.56 -16.20 3.17
N ARG A 80 -7.73 -16.26 1.85
CA ARG A 80 -8.25 -17.44 1.14
C ARG A 80 -7.38 -18.67 1.38
N LEU A 81 -6.05 -18.51 1.43
CA LEU A 81 -5.11 -19.61 1.68
C LEU A 81 -5.15 -20.06 3.14
N VAL A 82 -5.13 -19.13 4.10
CA VAL A 82 -5.21 -19.43 5.55
C VAL A 82 -6.53 -20.15 5.88
N ALA A 83 -7.65 -19.72 5.30
CA ALA A 83 -8.95 -20.35 5.48
C ALA A 83 -9.00 -21.82 5.01
N ARG A 84 -8.14 -22.20 4.06
CA ARG A 84 -8.05 -23.56 3.49
C ARG A 84 -6.92 -24.40 4.07
N ALA A 85 -6.08 -23.82 4.92
CA ALA A 85 -4.97 -24.54 5.52
C ALA A 85 -5.48 -25.72 6.37
N PRO A 86 -4.75 -26.85 6.42
CA PRO A 86 -5.09 -27.96 7.30
C PRO A 86 -4.84 -27.61 8.77
N GLY A 87 -5.34 -28.45 9.69
CA GLY A 87 -5.16 -28.31 11.14
C GLY A 87 -6.42 -27.89 11.88
N ALA A 88 -6.38 -28.01 13.22
CA ALA A 88 -7.47 -27.54 14.07
C ALA A 88 -7.52 -26.01 14.05
N ALA A 89 -8.73 -25.45 13.98
CA ALA A 89 -8.92 -24.00 14.02
C ALA A 89 -8.52 -23.42 15.39
N GLY A 90 -8.02 -22.18 15.38
CA GLY A 90 -7.76 -21.39 16.58
C GLY A 90 -6.29 -21.42 17.01
N GLY A 91 -5.49 -20.51 16.43
CA GLY A 91 -4.08 -20.31 16.83
C GLY A 91 -3.05 -20.88 15.86
N ARG A 92 -3.42 -21.20 14.62
CA ARG A 92 -2.47 -21.74 13.64
C ARG A 92 -1.51 -20.66 13.16
N VAL A 93 -0.24 -21.00 13.00
CA VAL A 93 0.76 -20.10 12.43
C VAL A 93 1.24 -20.65 11.10
N ILE A 94 1.03 -19.90 10.02
CA ILE A 94 1.25 -20.36 8.65
C ILE A 94 2.15 -19.36 7.92
N GLY A 95 3.36 -19.81 7.57
CA GLY A 95 4.27 -19.08 6.69
C GLY A 95 4.17 -19.57 5.25
N PHE A 96 3.97 -18.65 4.31
CA PHE A 96 3.99 -18.91 2.87
C PHE A 96 5.33 -18.47 2.28
N GLY A 97 6.13 -19.45 1.86
CA GLY A 97 7.41 -19.23 1.17
C GLY A 97 7.36 -19.70 -0.29
N ALA A 98 8.40 -19.36 -1.05
CA ALA A 98 8.56 -19.76 -2.44
C ALA A 98 9.05 -21.21 -2.54
N GLY A 99 8.23 -22.09 -3.13
CA GLY A 99 8.63 -23.46 -3.48
C GLY A 99 9.46 -23.50 -4.77
N ALA A 100 9.65 -24.70 -5.34
CA ALA A 100 10.39 -24.89 -6.60
C ALA A 100 9.81 -24.08 -7.77
N GLU A 101 8.48 -23.93 -7.81
CA GLU A 101 7.74 -23.15 -8.82
C GLU A 101 7.57 -21.66 -8.43
N GLY A 102 8.20 -21.23 -7.33
CA GLY A 102 8.02 -19.93 -6.71
C GLY A 102 6.73 -19.80 -5.89
N LEU A 103 6.37 -18.56 -5.54
CA LEU A 103 5.08 -18.23 -4.92
C LEU A 103 3.92 -18.38 -5.95
N PRO A 104 2.67 -18.55 -5.53
CA PRO A 104 1.54 -18.48 -6.46
C PRO A 104 1.44 -17.07 -7.08
N PRO A 105 0.98 -16.91 -8.33
CA PRO A 105 1.02 -15.63 -9.04
C PRO A 105 0.47 -14.42 -8.28
N PRO A 106 -0.67 -14.50 -7.56
CA PRO A 106 -1.18 -13.35 -6.82
C PRO A 106 -0.32 -12.94 -5.62
N LEU A 107 0.59 -13.80 -5.14
CA LEU A 107 1.52 -13.53 -4.05
C LEU A 107 2.98 -13.38 -4.54
N ARG A 108 3.19 -13.13 -5.83
CA ARG A 108 4.53 -12.82 -6.36
C ARG A 108 4.74 -11.30 -6.32
N PRO A 109 5.82 -10.81 -5.68
CA PRO A 109 6.19 -9.40 -5.79
C PRO A 109 6.45 -8.99 -7.24
N ALA A 110 6.00 -7.79 -7.60
CA ALA A 110 6.15 -7.23 -8.92
C ALA A 110 7.62 -6.79 -9.14
N PRO A 111 8.31 -7.25 -10.22
CA PRO A 111 9.71 -6.89 -10.47
C PRO A 111 9.95 -5.38 -10.62
N GLU A 112 8.97 -4.63 -11.14
CA GLU A 112 9.01 -3.18 -11.27
C GLU A 112 9.02 -2.43 -9.94
N HIS A 113 8.68 -3.11 -8.84
CA HIS A 113 8.67 -2.59 -7.47
C HIS A 113 9.69 -3.33 -6.59
N ALA A 114 10.73 -3.93 -7.20
CA ALA A 114 11.73 -4.70 -6.48
C ALA A 114 12.76 -3.86 -5.68
N GLU A 115 12.71 -2.53 -5.82
CA GLU A 115 13.67 -1.61 -5.20
C GLU A 115 13.08 -0.89 -3.98
N GLY A 116 13.90 -0.08 -3.32
CA GLY A 116 13.50 0.73 -2.18
C GLY A 116 13.95 0.16 -0.82
N PRO A 117 14.12 1.04 0.19
CA PRO A 117 14.63 0.62 1.50
C PRO A 117 13.54 -0.02 2.37
N LEU A 118 12.27 0.37 2.21
CA LEU A 118 11.16 -0.21 2.97
C LEU A 118 10.56 -1.38 2.21
N ARG A 119 10.63 -2.58 2.80
CA ARG A 119 10.06 -3.81 2.24
C ARG A 119 9.04 -4.38 3.20
N LEU A 120 7.94 -4.91 2.68
CA LEU A 120 6.83 -5.39 3.47
C LEU A 120 6.58 -6.87 3.22
N LEU A 121 6.33 -7.61 4.30
CA LEU A 121 5.82 -8.97 4.26
C LEU A 121 4.35 -8.94 4.71
N PRO A 122 3.37 -9.19 3.80
CA PRO A 122 1.96 -9.23 4.15
C PRO A 122 1.68 -10.25 5.25
N LEU A 123 0.93 -9.84 6.27
CA LEU A 123 0.40 -10.73 7.29
C LEU A 123 -1.08 -10.45 7.54
N LEU A 124 -1.75 -11.42 8.16
CA LEU A 124 -3.07 -11.23 8.73
C LEU A 124 -3.27 -12.10 9.95
N VAL A 125 -4.19 -11.70 10.81
CA VAL A 125 -4.78 -12.56 11.84
C VAL A 125 -6.24 -12.84 11.48
N ARG A 126 -6.68 -14.08 11.64
CA ARG A 126 -8.01 -14.56 11.22
C ARG A 126 -8.64 -15.43 12.30
N GLY A 127 -9.95 -15.30 12.49
CA GLY A 127 -10.69 -16.18 13.39
C GLY A 127 -12.15 -15.80 13.55
N GLU A 128 -12.66 -16.01 14.76
CA GLU A 128 -14.04 -15.63 15.10
C GLU A 128 -14.16 -14.10 15.15
N PRO A 129 -15.22 -13.51 14.56
CA PRO A 129 -15.37 -12.06 14.45
C PRO A 129 -15.19 -11.23 15.71
N SER A 130 -15.73 -11.66 16.85
CA SER A 130 -15.61 -10.90 18.10
C SER A 130 -14.17 -10.90 18.63
N ALA A 131 -13.46 -12.02 18.51
CA ALA A 131 -12.06 -12.11 18.87
C ALA A 131 -11.17 -11.30 17.90
N VAL A 132 -11.48 -11.32 16.60
CA VAL A 132 -10.78 -10.51 15.57
C VAL A 132 -10.98 -9.02 15.84
N ALA A 133 -12.19 -8.57 16.15
CA ALA A 133 -12.46 -7.17 16.45
C ALA A 133 -11.66 -6.68 17.68
N GLU A 134 -11.60 -7.48 18.75
CA GLU A 134 -10.82 -7.15 19.96
C GLU A 134 -9.32 -7.08 19.69
N VAL A 135 -8.78 -8.06 18.94
CA VAL A 135 -7.36 -8.08 18.57
C VAL A 135 -7.04 -6.94 17.60
N GLY A 136 -7.90 -6.66 16.63
CA GLY A 136 -7.73 -5.57 15.67
C GLY A 136 -7.65 -4.21 16.32
N GLU A 137 -8.57 -3.91 17.25
CA GLU A 137 -8.54 -2.65 18.00
C GLU A 137 -7.23 -2.48 18.78
N ARG A 138 -6.73 -3.56 19.39
CA ARG A 138 -5.43 -3.54 20.08
C ARG A 138 -4.25 -3.37 19.13
N MET A 139 -4.29 -4.01 17.96
CA MET A 139 -3.25 -3.84 16.94
C MET A 139 -3.12 -2.35 16.55
N GLU A 140 -4.24 -1.69 16.26
CA GLU A 140 -4.26 -0.26 15.90
C GLU A 140 -3.78 0.65 17.06
N GLN A 141 -4.05 0.28 18.31
CA GLN A 141 -3.61 1.06 19.48
C GLN A 141 -2.12 0.90 19.79
N VAL A 142 -1.50 -0.23 19.44
CA VAL A 142 -0.19 -0.64 19.97
C VAL A 142 0.92 -0.60 18.91
N LEU A 143 0.63 -1.05 17.68
CA LEU A 143 1.67 -1.35 16.70
C LEU A 143 2.36 -0.09 16.15
N LEU A 144 1.64 1.03 16.04
CA LEU A 144 2.21 2.29 15.59
C LEU A 144 3.33 2.82 16.50
N ASP A 145 3.19 2.65 17.81
CA ASP A 145 4.15 3.19 18.79
C ASP A 145 5.19 2.14 19.23
N THR A 146 4.77 0.88 19.38
CA THR A 146 5.58 -0.16 20.02
C THR A 146 5.74 -1.43 19.20
N GLY A 147 5.31 -1.42 17.93
CA GLY A 147 5.31 -2.58 17.05
C GLY A 147 6.67 -3.10 16.60
N MET A 148 7.79 -2.73 17.24
CA MET A 148 9.11 -3.24 16.89
C MET A 148 9.17 -4.76 17.03
N ALA A 149 9.64 -5.43 15.98
CA ALA A 149 9.84 -6.87 16.01
C ALA A 149 11.01 -7.22 16.94
N GLY A 150 10.98 -8.44 17.48
CA GLY A 150 12.07 -8.99 18.27
C GLY A 150 13.37 -9.07 17.47
N ALA A 151 14.50 -8.98 18.17
CA ALA A 151 15.83 -9.00 17.55
C ALA A 151 16.09 -10.27 16.73
N ASP A 152 15.55 -11.41 17.15
CA ASP A 152 15.63 -12.68 16.43
C ASP A 152 14.71 -12.73 15.20
N THR A 153 13.55 -12.09 15.22
CA THR A 153 12.70 -11.88 14.04
C THR A 153 13.44 -11.05 12.99
N ALA A 154 14.04 -9.93 13.42
CA ALA A 154 14.85 -9.08 12.56
C ALA A 154 16.08 -9.83 12.00
N LEU A 155 16.78 -10.60 12.84
CA LEU A 155 17.94 -11.38 12.43
C LEU A 155 17.58 -12.48 11.44
N LEU A 156 16.49 -13.21 11.67
CA LEU A 156 16.02 -14.25 10.74
C LEU A 156 15.61 -13.63 9.40
N ALA A 157 14.93 -12.48 9.40
CA ALA A 157 14.61 -11.77 8.18
C ALA A 157 15.88 -11.30 7.44
N GLN A 158 16.85 -10.72 8.15
CA GLN A 158 18.13 -10.28 7.59
C GLN A 158 18.91 -11.43 6.95
N ASP A 159 19.15 -12.51 7.69
CA ASP A 159 19.90 -13.68 7.22
C ASP A 159 19.13 -14.37 6.09
N GLY A 160 17.81 -14.46 6.24
CA GLY A 160 16.90 -15.00 5.25
C GLY A 160 17.00 -14.25 3.93
N PHE A 161 16.70 -12.96 3.89
CA PHE A 161 16.72 -12.19 2.66
C PHE A 161 18.12 -11.86 2.14
N GLY A 162 19.15 -12.10 2.96
CA GLY A 162 20.54 -11.74 2.63
C GLY A 162 20.70 -10.24 2.47
N ALA A 163 20.08 -9.46 3.35
CA ALA A 163 20.03 -8.00 3.30
C ALA A 163 20.28 -7.41 4.68
N ALA A 164 21.10 -6.36 4.80
CA ALA A 164 21.26 -5.66 6.06
C ALA A 164 19.96 -4.92 6.43
N VAL A 165 19.45 -5.17 7.63
CA VAL A 165 18.19 -4.61 8.15
C VAL A 165 18.51 -3.61 9.26
N GLU A 166 18.00 -2.38 9.15
CA GLU A 166 18.06 -1.39 10.23
C GLU A 166 16.91 -1.59 11.22
N HIS A 167 15.69 -1.73 10.71
CA HIS A 167 14.49 -1.86 11.53
C HIS A 167 13.58 -2.95 10.99
N ALA A 168 12.94 -3.68 11.90
CA ALA A 168 11.83 -4.57 11.58
C ALA A 168 10.66 -4.27 12.54
N ARG A 169 9.45 -4.10 12.00
CA ARG A 169 8.28 -3.75 12.80
C ARG A 169 6.98 -4.29 12.22
N LEU A 170 6.05 -4.64 13.09
CA LEU A 170 4.69 -5.01 12.76
C LEU A 170 3.84 -3.74 12.64
N LEU A 171 2.97 -3.71 11.64
CA LEU A 171 2.09 -2.58 11.30
C LEU A 171 0.71 -3.11 10.92
N THR A 172 -0.33 -2.34 11.23
CA THR A 172 -1.64 -2.50 10.56
C THR A 172 -1.59 -1.91 9.14
N LEU A 173 -2.59 -2.20 8.31
CA LEU A 173 -2.71 -1.49 7.02
C LEU A 173 -3.02 0.00 7.20
N ASN A 174 -3.70 0.38 8.28
CA ASN A 174 -3.95 1.78 8.59
C ASN A 174 -2.65 2.51 8.98
N ASP A 175 -1.78 1.88 9.77
CA ASP A 175 -0.44 2.41 10.07
C ASP A 175 0.36 2.62 8.78
N LEU A 176 0.35 1.62 7.89
CA LEU A 176 1.04 1.70 6.60
C LEU A 176 0.48 2.83 5.73
N ALA A 177 -0.84 2.97 5.66
CA ALA A 177 -1.49 4.04 4.93
C ALA A 177 -1.10 5.42 5.48
N ALA A 178 -1.11 5.59 6.81
CA ALA A 178 -0.68 6.83 7.45
C ALA A 178 0.81 7.14 7.18
N MET A 179 1.69 6.13 7.23
CA MET A 179 3.10 6.27 6.85
C MET A 179 3.26 6.71 5.39
N MET A 180 2.52 6.09 4.47
CA MET A 180 2.57 6.44 3.05
C MET A 180 2.05 7.84 2.78
N ALA A 181 0.97 8.27 3.45
CA ALA A 181 0.47 9.64 3.38
C ALA A 181 1.55 10.66 3.73
N MET A 182 2.25 10.45 4.86
CA MET A 182 3.36 11.31 5.27
C MET A 182 4.52 11.27 4.27
N GLN A 183 4.89 10.09 3.75
CA GLN A 183 5.97 9.97 2.78
C GLN A 183 5.64 10.71 1.48
N TYR A 184 4.40 10.63 1.01
CA TYR A 184 3.94 11.37 -0.16
C TYR A 184 3.95 12.88 0.08
N ASP A 185 3.55 13.34 1.26
CA ASP A 185 3.66 14.77 1.61
C ASP A 185 5.11 15.27 1.50
N HIS A 186 6.06 14.56 2.11
CA HIS A 186 7.49 14.89 2.03
C HIS A 186 8.06 14.82 0.59
N ALA A 187 7.49 13.95 -0.25
CA ALA A 187 7.88 13.80 -1.65
C ALA A 187 7.19 14.80 -2.61
N GLY A 188 6.33 15.69 -2.10
CA GLY A 188 5.53 16.61 -2.93
C GLY A 188 4.40 15.93 -3.71
N LEU A 189 4.00 14.73 -3.27
CA LEU A 189 2.87 13.94 -3.77
C LEU A 189 1.65 13.99 -2.84
N GLY A 190 1.73 14.74 -1.72
CA GLY A 190 0.65 14.88 -0.75
C GLY A 190 -0.74 15.16 -1.35
N PRO A 191 -0.89 16.06 -2.34
CA PRO A 191 -2.19 16.33 -2.98
C PRO A 191 -2.85 15.10 -3.63
N LEU A 192 -2.08 14.08 -3.98
CA LEU A 192 -2.59 12.84 -4.59
C LEU A 192 -3.19 11.88 -3.56
N TRP A 193 -2.71 11.92 -2.31
CA TRP A 193 -3.07 10.95 -1.28
C TRP A 193 -4.58 10.81 -1.07
N PRO A 194 -5.40 11.88 -1.01
CA PRO A 194 -6.85 11.75 -0.83
C PRO A 194 -7.52 10.86 -1.90
N LEU A 195 -7.05 10.86 -3.15
CA LEU A 195 -7.57 9.98 -4.20
C LEU A 195 -7.24 8.50 -3.92
N VAL A 196 -6.00 8.24 -3.49
CA VAL A 196 -5.55 6.89 -3.11
C VAL A 196 -6.31 6.41 -1.88
N GLU A 197 -6.43 7.25 -0.85
CA GLU A 197 -7.15 6.95 0.38
C GLU A 197 -8.63 6.64 0.12
N ALA A 198 -9.30 7.44 -0.71
CA ALA A 198 -10.68 7.16 -1.13
C ALA A 198 -10.78 5.78 -1.80
N ALA A 199 -9.86 5.46 -2.71
CA ALA A 199 -9.84 4.15 -3.38
C ALA A 199 -9.60 2.96 -2.42
N LEU A 200 -8.87 3.18 -1.32
CA LEU A 200 -8.55 2.15 -0.33
C LEU A 200 -9.64 1.97 0.73
N LEU A 201 -10.19 3.06 1.26
CA LEU A 201 -11.00 3.05 2.48
C LEU A 201 -12.48 3.38 2.23
N ALA A 202 -12.77 4.10 1.15
CA ALA A 202 -14.12 4.53 0.78
C ALA A 202 -14.33 4.41 -0.73
N PRO A 203 -14.23 3.18 -1.30
CA PRO A 203 -14.17 3.01 -2.76
C PRO A 203 -15.43 3.50 -3.48
N ASP A 204 -16.57 3.55 -2.78
CA ASP A 204 -17.84 4.06 -3.30
C ASP A 204 -17.98 5.60 -3.19
N SER A 205 -17.01 6.27 -2.58
CA SER A 205 -17.00 7.73 -2.47
C SER A 205 -16.47 8.40 -3.73
N GLU A 206 -16.79 9.68 -3.87
CA GLU A 206 -16.22 10.56 -4.88
C GLU A 206 -15.17 11.44 -4.21
N GLN A 207 -14.00 11.59 -4.86
CA GLN A 207 -12.95 12.46 -4.38
C GLN A 207 -12.36 13.28 -5.52
N TRP A 208 -12.11 14.56 -5.27
CA TRP A 208 -11.49 15.48 -6.23
C TRP A 208 -10.09 15.87 -5.78
N LEU A 209 -9.20 15.99 -6.75
CA LEU A 209 -8.00 16.82 -6.66
C LEU A 209 -8.24 18.05 -7.54
N ASP A 210 -8.60 19.15 -6.89
CA ASP A 210 -8.85 20.44 -7.53
C ASP A 210 -8.10 21.55 -6.79
N ALA A 211 -6.78 21.56 -6.99
CA ALA A 211 -5.89 22.47 -6.29
C ALA A 211 -4.77 22.94 -7.24
N PRO A 212 -5.01 23.98 -8.07
CA PRO A 212 -3.95 24.57 -8.89
C PRO A 212 -2.69 24.87 -8.07
N PRO A 213 -1.48 24.56 -8.59
CA PRO A 213 -1.19 24.21 -9.99
C PRO A 213 -1.28 22.71 -10.31
N GLU A 214 -1.83 21.87 -9.43
CA GLU A 214 -1.87 20.42 -9.65
C GLU A 214 -2.85 20.02 -10.77
N PRO A 215 -2.60 18.90 -11.47
CA PRO A 215 -3.53 18.35 -12.44
C PRO A 215 -4.89 18.06 -11.83
N LEU A 216 -5.96 18.58 -12.46
CA LEU A 216 -7.32 18.27 -12.06
C LEU A 216 -7.60 16.78 -12.26
N ALA A 217 -8.04 16.11 -11.19
CA ALA A 217 -8.41 14.71 -11.22
C ALA A 217 -9.63 14.42 -10.35
N ARG A 218 -10.41 13.42 -10.75
CA ARG A 218 -11.59 12.96 -10.04
C ARG A 218 -11.53 11.44 -9.89
N TYR A 219 -11.59 10.96 -8.65
CA TYR A 219 -11.85 9.56 -8.32
C TYR A 219 -13.36 9.34 -8.20
N ALA A 220 -13.88 8.36 -8.93
CA ALA A 220 -15.25 7.85 -8.76
C ALA A 220 -15.36 6.45 -9.38
N GLY A 221 -16.12 5.55 -8.76
CA GLY A 221 -16.42 4.24 -9.35
C GLY A 221 -15.18 3.33 -9.54
N GLY A 222 -14.15 3.50 -8.71
CA GLY A 222 -12.93 2.69 -8.77
C GLY A 222 -11.89 3.15 -9.80
N GLU A 223 -12.07 4.30 -10.44
CA GLU A 223 -11.11 4.87 -11.39
C GLU A 223 -10.85 6.36 -11.13
N VAL A 224 -9.72 6.85 -11.62
CA VAL A 224 -9.38 8.28 -11.65
C VAL A 224 -9.46 8.81 -13.07
N ARG A 225 -10.29 9.81 -13.29
CA ARG A 225 -10.35 10.59 -14.53
C ARG A 225 -9.53 11.86 -14.34
N MET A 226 -8.56 12.09 -15.22
CA MET A 226 -7.66 13.24 -15.17
C MET A 226 -7.88 14.15 -16.38
N ALA A 227 -8.00 15.46 -16.14
CA ALA A 227 -8.22 16.41 -17.21
C ALA A 227 -6.98 16.55 -18.09
N MET A 228 -7.13 16.30 -19.39
CA MET A 228 -6.13 16.57 -20.42
C MET A 228 -6.41 17.93 -21.04
N LEU A 229 -5.63 18.92 -20.63
CA LEU A 229 -5.78 20.32 -21.04
C LEU A 229 -4.71 20.67 -22.07
N ASP A 230 -5.10 21.36 -23.14
CA ASP A 230 -4.15 22.11 -23.97
C ASP A 230 -3.71 23.40 -23.26
N ALA A 231 -2.75 24.14 -23.83
CA ALA A 231 -2.19 25.31 -23.18
C ALA A 231 -3.23 26.42 -22.94
N ASP A 232 -4.19 26.58 -23.85
CA ASP A 232 -5.24 27.59 -23.76
C ASP A 232 -6.24 27.21 -22.66
N ALA A 233 -6.75 25.97 -22.66
CA ALA A 233 -7.64 25.44 -21.63
C ALA A 233 -6.99 25.41 -20.23
N TRP A 234 -5.70 25.09 -20.15
CA TRP A 234 -4.92 25.12 -18.91
C TRP A 234 -4.82 26.54 -18.34
N SER A 235 -4.61 27.54 -19.21
CA SER A 235 -4.57 28.95 -18.81
C SER A 235 -5.95 29.48 -18.42
N GLU A 236 -6.97 29.24 -19.23
CA GLU A 236 -8.36 29.67 -18.99
C GLU A 236 -8.96 29.01 -17.74
N GLY A 237 -8.63 27.74 -17.50
CA GLY A 237 -9.13 26.94 -16.38
C GLY A 237 -8.53 27.30 -15.02
N GLY A 238 -7.62 28.28 -14.95
CA GLY A 238 -7.02 28.76 -13.70
C GLY A 238 -5.87 27.90 -13.16
N PHE A 239 -5.31 27.00 -13.97
CA PHE A 239 -4.18 26.15 -13.58
C PHE A 239 -2.81 26.80 -13.83
N ALA A 240 -2.77 27.82 -14.69
CA ALA A 240 -1.56 28.57 -15.01
C ALA A 240 -1.17 29.57 -13.90
N PRO A 241 0.13 29.80 -13.67
CA PRO A 241 0.59 30.81 -12.72
C PRO A 241 0.20 32.23 -13.18
N ALA A 242 -0.32 33.04 -12.26
CA ALA A 242 -0.73 34.41 -12.55
C ALA A 242 0.45 35.33 -12.88
N GLY A 243 0.28 36.22 -13.86
CA GLY A 243 1.26 37.27 -14.19
C GLY A 243 2.55 36.78 -14.86
N ALA A 244 2.59 35.54 -15.35
CA ALA A 244 3.75 34.98 -16.05
C ALA A 244 3.86 35.49 -17.50
N ASP A 245 5.10 35.71 -17.97
CA ASP A 245 5.36 35.97 -19.39
C ASP A 245 5.22 34.69 -20.25
N ALA A 246 5.21 34.84 -21.58
CA ALA A 246 5.03 33.71 -22.49
C ALA A 246 6.07 32.59 -22.33
N ALA A 247 7.33 32.94 -22.05
CA ALA A 247 8.39 31.96 -21.86
C ALA A 247 8.23 31.21 -20.52
N ALA A 248 7.81 31.91 -19.47
CA ALA A 248 7.51 31.35 -18.16
C ALA A 248 6.27 30.45 -18.20
N LEU A 249 5.24 30.83 -18.95
CA LEU A 249 4.04 30.02 -19.19
C LEU A 249 4.38 28.71 -19.91
N GLY A 250 5.20 28.75 -20.96
CA GLY A 250 5.66 27.54 -21.65
C GLY A 250 6.36 26.55 -20.71
N ARG A 251 7.33 27.03 -19.92
CA ARG A 251 8.01 26.20 -18.91
C ARG A 251 7.06 25.67 -17.83
N ALA A 252 6.06 26.45 -17.44
CA ALA A 252 5.09 26.05 -16.43
C ALA A 252 4.15 24.95 -16.97
N PHE A 253 3.72 25.05 -18.22
CA PHE A 253 2.91 24.03 -18.87
C PHE A 253 3.68 22.70 -19.02
N GLU A 254 4.96 22.73 -19.40
CA GLU A 254 5.80 21.52 -19.41
C GLU A 254 5.89 20.87 -18.02
N ARG A 255 6.05 21.67 -16.96
CA ARG A 255 6.06 21.17 -15.57
C ARG A 255 4.72 20.56 -15.18
N PHE A 256 3.61 21.18 -15.58
CA PHE A 256 2.25 20.66 -15.38
C PHE A 256 2.08 19.30 -16.05
N GLN A 257 2.46 19.16 -17.32
CA GLN A 257 2.40 17.89 -18.05
C GLN A 257 3.30 16.81 -17.41
N MET A 258 4.48 17.19 -16.89
CA MET A 258 5.31 16.28 -16.10
C MET A 258 4.61 15.83 -14.82
N ARG A 259 3.94 16.74 -14.09
CA ARG A 259 3.18 16.38 -12.88
C ARG A 259 2.02 15.44 -13.20
N GLN A 260 1.33 15.68 -14.31
CA GLN A 260 0.25 14.82 -14.80
C GLN A 260 0.72 13.36 -15.00
N ARG A 261 1.86 13.17 -15.67
CA ARG A 261 2.46 11.84 -15.84
C ARG A 261 2.92 11.22 -14.52
N GLN A 262 3.48 12.02 -13.63
CA GLN A 262 3.93 11.57 -12.31
C GLN A 262 2.75 11.04 -11.49
N PHE A 263 1.64 11.77 -11.41
CA PHE A 263 0.45 11.36 -10.66
C PHE A 263 -0.19 10.12 -11.27
N ALA A 264 -0.31 10.06 -12.60
CA ALA A 264 -0.83 8.86 -13.26
C ALA A 264 0.03 7.61 -12.99
N ALA A 265 1.36 7.77 -12.94
CA ALA A 265 2.27 6.66 -12.62
C ALA A 265 2.10 6.17 -11.17
N VAL A 266 1.98 7.09 -10.21
CA VAL A 266 1.78 6.74 -8.79
C VAL A 266 0.42 6.05 -8.58
N LEU A 267 -0.66 6.59 -9.16
CA LEU A 267 -1.98 5.95 -9.13
C LEU A 267 -1.94 4.54 -9.76
N GLY A 268 -1.26 4.40 -10.90
CA GLY A 268 -1.05 3.12 -11.57
C GLY A 268 -0.28 2.11 -10.71
N ALA A 269 0.72 2.54 -9.93
CA ALA A 269 1.47 1.67 -9.01
C ALA A 269 0.57 1.10 -7.89
N HIS A 270 -0.36 1.91 -7.39
CA HIS A 270 -1.44 1.50 -6.49
C HIS A 270 -2.54 0.67 -7.19
N GLY A 271 -2.42 0.37 -8.48
CA GLY A 271 -3.41 -0.39 -9.23
C GLY A 271 -4.72 0.37 -9.45
N ILE A 272 -4.72 1.71 -9.34
CA ILE A 272 -5.88 2.55 -9.60
C ILE A 272 -5.88 2.91 -11.10
N PRO A 273 -6.91 2.51 -11.87
CA PRO A 273 -7.01 2.87 -13.29
C PRO A 273 -7.07 4.39 -13.48
N VAL A 274 -6.32 4.89 -14.46
CA VAL A 274 -6.32 6.32 -14.83
C VAL A 274 -6.74 6.48 -16.28
N THR A 275 -7.74 7.33 -16.50
CA THR A 275 -8.18 7.75 -17.83
C THR A 275 -7.95 9.24 -18.01
N PHE A 276 -7.75 9.67 -19.26
CA PHE A 276 -7.49 11.06 -19.62
C PHE A 276 -8.62 11.60 -20.48
N ASP A 277 -9.31 12.62 -20.00
CA ASP A 277 -10.40 13.25 -20.73
C ASP A 277 -9.95 14.56 -21.34
N HIS A 278 -10.12 14.71 -22.65
CA HIS A 278 -9.79 15.94 -23.35
C HIS A 278 -10.75 17.06 -22.93
N CYS A 279 -10.20 18.11 -22.33
CA CYS A 279 -10.94 19.29 -21.89
C CYS A 279 -10.56 20.49 -22.79
N PRO A 280 -11.38 20.83 -23.81
CA PRO A 280 -11.07 21.93 -24.72
C PRO A 280 -11.24 23.30 -24.05
N ALA A 281 -10.57 24.31 -24.59
CA ALA A 281 -10.77 25.71 -24.19
C ALA A 281 -12.25 26.13 -24.30
N GLY A 282 -12.68 27.00 -23.39
CA GLY A 282 -14.09 27.40 -23.26
C GLY A 282 -15.05 26.38 -22.63
N GLN A 283 -14.60 25.19 -22.22
CA GLN A 283 -15.37 24.26 -21.39
C GLN A 283 -14.77 24.13 -19.99
N ASP A 284 -15.62 24.07 -18.96
CA ASP A 284 -15.14 23.82 -17.60
C ASP A 284 -14.68 22.36 -17.48
N PRO A 285 -13.39 22.10 -17.21
CA PRO A 285 -12.89 20.73 -17.08
C PRO A 285 -13.56 19.96 -15.94
N ARG A 286 -14.09 20.63 -14.91
CA ARG A 286 -14.86 19.97 -13.84
C ARG A 286 -16.16 19.39 -14.35
N ALA A 287 -16.82 20.07 -15.28
CA ALA A 287 -18.04 19.56 -15.90
C ALA A 287 -17.72 18.34 -16.78
N VAL A 288 -16.61 18.36 -17.52
CA VAL A 288 -16.15 17.24 -18.36
C VAL A 288 -15.88 16.00 -17.52
N LEU A 289 -15.12 16.13 -16.42
CA LEU A 289 -14.82 14.99 -15.54
C LEU A 289 -16.04 14.49 -14.76
N SER A 290 -17.13 15.27 -14.71
CA SER A 290 -18.38 14.88 -14.03
C SER A 290 -19.41 14.19 -14.91
N ALA A 291 -19.21 14.21 -16.23
CA ALA A 291 -20.11 13.62 -17.22
C ALA A 291 -19.81 12.14 -17.44
#